data_AF-A0A7Y3L7N0-F1
#
_entry.id   AF-A0A7Y3L7N0-F1
#
_cell.length_a   1.000
_cell.length_b   1.000
_cell.length_c   1.000
_cell.angle_alpha   90.00
_cell.angle_beta   90.00
_cell.angle_gamma   90.00
#
_symmetry.space_group_name_H-M   'P 1'
#
loop_
_entity.id
_entity.type
_entity.pdbx_description
1 polymer ?
#
loop_
_entity_poly.entity_id
_entity_poly.type
_entity_poly.pdbx_seq_one_letter_code
_entity_poly.pdbx_strand_id
1 'polypeptide(L)'
;MLTNTDRRARVLVVSLGGTIASTTAQSAHGVVPQLTAQDLVDSVPGLHEVADIETLSFRQVPSGDITLDDVVALSRLIRDRLKDGVDGVVVTQGTDTIEETSFTLDVLLDGPSPIVVTGAMRNPTQASPDGPGNVLAAVKVAASPDARGLGCVVVMNDLVHAARFVRKTHTSSLATFQSPSCGPLGWVKEERVRVVLRPNHLARISLDLLKDVPRVALITCAIGDDGRTLRTLAASGYRGTVIEGFGAGHVPGVMAPDVENLVAQMPVVLCSRTGAGEVLDNTYGFVGSETDLLSRGVISGGSLDARKSRVALTVALAASVHREHAIEQFVHVRDSVV
;
A
#
# COMPACT_ATOMS: atom_id res chain seq x y z
N MET A 1 7.76 32.74 -24.11
CA MET A 1 8.87 31.78 -23.91
C MET A 1 8.35 30.41 -24.29
N LEU A 2 8.77 29.89 -25.44
CA LEU A 2 8.46 28.53 -25.89
C LEU A 2 9.30 27.57 -25.05
N THR A 3 8.71 26.97 -24.02
CA THR A 3 9.36 25.90 -23.26
C THR A 3 9.31 24.63 -24.11
N ASN A 4 10.50 24.15 -24.46
CA ASN A 4 10.81 22.91 -25.18
C ASN A 4 9.88 21.73 -24.81
N THR A 5 8.85 21.44 -25.63
CA THR A 5 7.85 20.36 -25.40
C THR A 5 8.12 19.07 -26.19
N ASP A 6 9.26 18.93 -26.86
CA ASP A 6 9.52 17.80 -27.76
C ASP A 6 10.09 16.54 -27.09
N ARG A 7 10.36 16.56 -25.77
CA ARG A 7 10.84 15.36 -25.06
C ARG A 7 9.67 14.57 -24.47
N ARG A 8 9.49 13.34 -24.92
CA ARG A 8 8.58 12.37 -24.27
C ARG A 8 9.02 12.12 -22.82
N ALA A 9 8.05 11.94 -21.93
CA ALA A 9 8.31 11.59 -20.55
C ALA A 9 9.11 10.28 -20.49
N ARG A 10 10.14 10.22 -19.65
CA ARG A 10 10.88 8.99 -19.34
C ARG A 10 10.16 8.28 -18.20
N VAL A 11 9.66 7.09 -18.47
CA VAL A 11 8.92 6.28 -17.49
C VAL A 11 9.68 4.99 -17.21
N LEU A 12 9.99 4.75 -15.94
CA LEU A 12 10.56 3.49 -15.50
C LEU A 12 9.46 2.50 -15.15
N VAL A 13 9.44 1.34 -15.80
CA VAL A 13 8.59 0.19 -15.48
C VAL A 13 9.40 -0.82 -14.68
N VAL A 14 9.09 -0.94 -13.39
CA VAL A 14 9.72 -1.89 -12.47
C VAL A 14 8.79 -3.08 -12.22
N SER A 15 9.27 -4.30 -12.41
CA SER A 15 8.50 -5.52 -12.10
C SER A 15 8.94 -6.15 -10.78
N LEU A 16 7.96 -6.55 -9.96
CA LEU A 16 8.12 -7.41 -8.78
C LEU A 16 7.67 -8.85 -9.03
N GLY A 17 7.09 -9.15 -10.20
CA GLY A 17 6.48 -10.42 -10.55
C GLY A 17 4.95 -10.45 -10.38
N GLY A 18 4.43 -11.55 -9.84
CA GLY A 18 2.99 -11.81 -9.68
C GLY A 18 2.21 -12.14 -10.95
N THR A 19 0.87 -12.21 -10.84
CA THR A 19 -0.06 -12.73 -11.87
C THR A 19 0.10 -12.09 -13.25
N ILE A 20 0.38 -10.79 -13.29
CA ILE A 20 0.60 -10.06 -14.56
C ILE A 20 1.79 -10.61 -15.33
N ALA A 21 2.78 -11.11 -14.61
CA ALA A 21 3.98 -11.73 -15.15
C ALA A 21 3.91 -13.26 -15.17
N SER A 22 2.78 -13.90 -14.84
CA SER A 22 2.72 -15.37 -14.69
C SER A 22 2.34 -16.10 -15.97
N THR A 23 3.04 -17.20 -16.28
CA THR A 23 2.71 -18.08 -17.42
C THR A 23 2.53 -19.54 -16.98
N THR A 24 1.95 -20.36 -17.84
CA THR A 24 1.76 -21.81 -17.64
C THR A 24 2.91 -22.67 -18.18
N ALA A 25 3.91 -22.07 -18.83
CA ALA A 25 4.82 -22.76 -19.74
C ALA A 25 5.70 -23.85 -19.10
N GLN A 26 5.84 -23.88 -17.76
CA GLN A 26 6.75 -24.80 -17.07
C GLN A 26 6.15 -25.47 -15.81
N SER A 27 4.83 -25.39 -15.60
CA SER A 27 4.22 -25.89 -14.37
C SER A 27 2.96 -26.71 -14.65
N ALA A 28 2.96 -27.97 -14.21
CA ALA A 28 1.79 -28.84 -14.21
C ALA A 28 0.76 -28.47 -13.11
N HIS A 29 1.07 -27.48 -12.26
CA HIS A 29 0.35 -27.20 -11.00
C HIS A 29 -0.12 -25.74 -10.84
N GLY A 30 -0.14 -24.93 -11.91
CA GLY A 30 -0.61 -23.54 -11.87
C GLY A 30 0.28 -22.54 -12.61
N VAL A 31 -0.05 -21.25 -12.55
CA VAL A 31 0.72 -20.17 -13.19
C VAL A 31 1.78 -19.61 -12.24
N VAL A 32 3.02 -19.43 -12.71
CA VAL A 32 4.16 -18.93 -11.91
C VAL A 32 4.72 -17.67 -12.58
N PRO A 33 5.14 -16.62 -11.83
CA PRO A 33 5.74 -15.42 -12.41
C PRO A 33 7.00 -15.75 -13.23
N GLN A 34 6.98 -15.49 -14.53
CA GLN A 34 8.06 -15.80 -15.48
C GLN A 34 8.40 -14.67 -16.45
N LEU A 35 7.49 -13.73 -16.70
CA LEU A 35 7.72 -12.62 -17.62
C LEU A 35 8.58 -11.53 -16.95
N THR A 36 9.54 -11.02 -17.70
CA THR A 36 10.35 -9.86 -17.31
C THR A 36 9.56 -8.56 -17.48
N ALA A 37 10.07 -7.45 -16.91
CA ALA A 37 9.49 -6.14 -17.17
C ALA A 37 9.47 -5.78 -18.67
N GLN A 38 10.47 -6.23 -19.43
CA GLN A 38 10.53 -6.01 -20.88
C GLN A 38 9.45 -6.80 -21.60
N ASP A 39 9.25 -8.08 -21.26
CA ASP A 39 8.20 -8.90 -21.88
C ASP A 39 6.80 -8.30 -21.65
N LEU A 40 6.56 -7.73 -20.45
CA LEU A 40 5.32 -7.03 -20.15
C LEU A 40 5.16 -5.80 -21.04
N VAL A 41 6.19 -4.97 -21.17
CA VAL A 41 6.16 -3.77 -22.02
C VAL A 41 5.93 -4.12 -23.49
N ASP A 42 6.65 -5.12 -24.02
CA ASP A 42 6.55 -5.55 -25.42
C ASP A 42 5.17 -6.13 -25.77
N SER A 43 4.46 -6.67 -24.76
CA SER A 43 3.11 -7.21 -24.93
C SER A 43 2.01 -6.15 -25.06
N VAL A 44 2.32 -4.87 -24.83
CA VAL A 44 1.32 -3.77 -24.79
C VAL A 44 1.41 -2.89 -26.04
N PRO A 45 0.44 -2.98 -26.97
CA PRO A 45 0.38 -2.12 -28.13
C PRO A 45 0.30 -0.64 -27.76
N GLY A 46 1.06 0.21 -28.45
CA GLY A 46 1.04 1.67 -28.26
C GLY A 46 1.79 2.19 -27.04
N LEU A 47 2.41 1.34 -26.20
CA LEU A 47 3.07 1.80 -24.97
C LEU A 47 4.23 2.77 -25.24
N HIS A 48 5.06 2.48 -26.25
CA HIS A 48 6.17 3.34 -26.68
C HIS A 48 5.72 4.64 -27.36
N GLU A 49 4.45 4.78 -27.72
CA GLU A 49 3.89 6.04 -28.23
C GLU A 49 3.59 7.02 -27.09
N VAL A 50 3.31 6.51 -25.88
CA VAL A 50 2.98 7.29 -24.70
C VAL A 50 4.21 7.92 -24.05
N ALA A 51 5.30 7.15 -23.90
CA ALA A 51 6.49 7.56 -23.15
C ALA A 51 7.75 6.85 -23.66
N ASP A 52 8.91 7.40 -23.30
CA ASP A 52 10.20 6.71 -23.40
C ASP A 52 10.32 5.74 -22.22
N ILE A 53 10.34 4.43 -22.50
CA ILE A 53 10.17 3.38 -21.49
C ILE A 53 11.52 2.76 -21.13
N GLU A 54 11.86 2.84 -19.85
CA GLU A 54 12.95 2.05 -19.25
C GLU A 54 12.35 0.89 -18.47
N THR A 55 12.97 -0.30 -18.53
CA THR A 55 12.46 -1.49 -17.84
C THR A 55 13.46 -2.03 -16.83
N LEU A 56 12.96 -2.53 -15.70
CA LEU A 56 13.78 -3.17 -14.67
C LEU A 56 13.00 -4.29 -13.96
N SER A 57 13.50 -5.52 -14.05
CA SER A 57 12.98 -6.64 -13.25
C SER A 57 13.67 -6.63 -11.88
N PHE A 58 13.02 -6.06 -10.86
CA PHE A 58 13.60 -5.90 -9.52
C PHE A 58 13.48 -7.19 -8.70
N ARG A 59 12.30 -7.82 -8.72
CA ARG A 59 12.02 -9.12 -8.10
C ARG A 59 11.10 -9.93 -9.02
N GLN A 60 10.98 -11.22 -8.73
CA GLN A 60 10.09 -12.11 -9.48
C GLN A 60 9.45 -13.11 -8.51
N VAL A 61 8.59 -12.60 -7.63
CA VAL A 61 7.94 -13.38 -6.57
C VAL A 61 6.42 -13.24 -6.62
N PRO A 62 5.65 -14.20 -6.08
CA PRO A 62 4.23 -14.01 -5.79
C PRO A 62 4.01 -12.82 -4.86
N SER A 63 2.89 -12.11 -4.98
CA SER A 63 2.61 -10.93 -4.12
C SER A 63 2.55 -11.25 -2.63
N GLY A 64 2.17 -12.47 -2.26
CA GLY A 64 2.17 -12.94 -0.87
C GLY A 64 3.57 -13.12 -0.26
N ASP A 65 4.61 -13.22 -1.09
CA ASP A 65 5.99 -13.37 -0.66
C ASP A 65 6.74 -12.02 -0.60
N ILE A 66 6.11 -10.92 -1.04
CA ILE A 66 6.69 -9.58 -0.97
C ILE A 66 6.77 -9.14 0.49
N THR A 67 7.97 -8.75 0.92
CA THR A 67 8.21 -8.25 2.28
C THR A 67 8.32 -6.73 2.31
N LEU A 68 8.17 -6.13 3.50
CA LEU A 68 8.42 -4.68 3.64
C LEU A 68 9.90 -4.32 3.39
N ASP A 69 10.84 -5.22 3.65
CA ASP A 69 12.24 -5.03 3.27
C ASP A 69 12.40 -4.88 1.74
N ASP A 70 11.67 -5.69 0.96
CA ASP A 70 11.65 -5.56 -0.50
C ASP A 70 11.09 -4.22 -0.94
N VAL A 71 10.01 -3.74 -0.32
CA VAL A 71 9.40 -2.47 -0.68
C VAL A 71 10.26 -1.28 -0.26
N VAL A 72 10.95 -1.35 0.89
CA VAL A 72 11.95 -0.33 1.30
C VAL A 72 13.12 -0.28 0.30
N ALA A 73 13.62 -1.43 -0.13
CA ALA A 73 14.66 -1.50 -1.15
C ALA A 73 14.18 -0.95 -2.50
N LEU A 74 12.93 -1.25 -2.88
CA LEU A 74 12.28 -0.66 -4.06
C LEU A 74 12.15 0.86 -3.92
N SER A 75 11.75 1.39 -2.77
CA SER A 75 11.68 2.84 -2.54
C SER A 75 13.03 3.51 -2.74
N ARG A 76 14.13 2.93 -2.22
CA ARG A 76 15.49 3.47 -2.44
C ARG A 76 15.84 3.51 -3.93
N LEU A 77 15.59 2.41 -4.64
CA LEU A 77 15.78 2.34 -6.09
C LEU A 77 14.97 3.41 -6.84
N ILE A 78 13.67 3.53 -6.55
CA ILE A 78 12.79 4.52 -7.20
C ILE A 78 13.31 5.94 -6.94
N ARG A 79 13.66 6.26 -5.69
CA ARG A 79 14.22 7.57 -5.32
C ARG A 79 15.47 7.90 -6.13
N ASP A 80 16.37 6.94 -6.30
CA ASP A 80 17.61 7.15 -7.05
C ASP A 80 17.34 7.33 -8.54
N ARG A 81 16.42 6.55 -9.12
CA ARG A 81 15.99 6.69 -10.53
C ARG A 81 15.29 8.01 -10.82
N LEU A 82 14.49 8.51 -9.88
CA LEU A 82 13.89 9.83 -9.98
C LEU A 82 14.96 10.94 -9.95
N LYS A 83 16.01 10.80 -9.14
CA LYS A 83 17.17 11.73 -9.14
C LYS A 83 17.94 11.68 -10.46
N ASP A 84 18.02 10.53 -11.12
CA ASP A 84 18.65 10.34 -12.45
C ASP A 84 17.78 10.89 -13.61
N GLY A 85 16.65 11.52 -13.31
CA GLY A 85 15.81 12.23 -14.28
C GLY A 85 14.73 11.39 -14.94
N VAL A 86 14.30 10.29 -14.31
CA VAL A 86 13.04 9.61 -14.66
C VAL A 86 11.86 10.52 -14.25
N ASP A 87 10.89 10.71 -15.16
CA ASP A 87 9.76 11.62 -14.96
C ASP A 87 8.61 10.97 -14.17
N GLY A 88 8.48 9.64 -14.22
CA GLY A 88 7.49 8.85 -13.48
C GLY A 88 7.82 7.37 -13.41
N VAL A 89 7.22 6.65 -12.47
CA VAL A 89 7.48 5.21 -12.26
C VAL A 89 6.18 4.41 -12.29
N VAL A 90 6.22 3.25 -12.95
CA VAL A 90 5.20 2.21 -12.88
C VAL A 90 5.80 0.98 -12.20
N VAL A 91 5.16 0.49 -11.15
CA VAL A 91 5.49 -0.77 -10.48
C VAL A 91 4.43 -1.81 -10.84
N THR A 92 4.84 -2.90 -11.50
CA THR A 92 3.96 -4.04 -11.79
C THR A 92 4.17 -5.14 -10.76
N GLN A 93 3.08 -5.67 -10.21
CA GLN A 93 3.14 -6.77 -9.23
C GLN A 93 1.86 -7.62 -9.20
N GLY A 94 1.87 -8.67 -8.38
CA GLY A 94 0.67 -9.45 -8.05
C GLY A 94 -0.31 -8.64 -7.19
N THR A 95 -1.60 -8.89 -7.35
CA THR A 95 -2.63 -7.99 -6.82
C THR A 95 -2.89 -8.12 -5.32
N ASP A 96 -2.46 -9.20 -4.67
CA ASP A 96 -2.85 -9.49 -3.28
C ASP A 96 -2.34 -8.46 -2.27
N THR A 97 -1.20 -7.84 -2.53
CA THR A 97 -0.53 -6.91 -1.61
C THR A 97 -0.32 -5.52 -2.20
N ILE A 98 -1.00 -5.18 -3.32
CA ILE A 98 -0.90 -3.85 -3.95
C ILE A 98 -1.23 -2.72 -2.98
N GLU A 99 -2.25 -2.90 -2.12
CA GLU A 99 -2.67 -1.90 -1.14
C GLU A 99 -1.59 -1.60 -0.08
N GLU A 100 -0.75 -2.59 0.27
CA GLU A 100 0.34 -2.43 1.24
C GLU A 100 1.60 -1.86 0.58
N THR A 101 2.00 -2.40 -0.57
CA THR A 101 3.16 -1.90 -1.33
C THR A 101 2.95 -0.45 -1.74
N SER A 102 1.81 -0.11 -2.34
CA SER A 102 1.54 1.27 -2.78
C SER A 102 1.50 2.24 -1.61
N PHE A 103 0.92 1.86 -0.47
CA PHE A 103 0.91 2.72 0.71
C PHE A 103 2.30 2.89 1.32
N THR A 104 3.13 1.84 1.33
CA THR A 104 4.53 1.93 1.76
C THR A 104 5.31 2.91 0.88
N LEU A 105 5.16 2.80 -0.45
CA LEU A 105 5.77 3.74 -1.40
C LEU A 105 5.27 5.17 -1.17
N ASP A 106 3.97 5.36 -0.92
CA ASP A 106 3.41 6.67 -0.60
C ASP A 106 4.09 7.23 0.66
N VAL A 107 4.12 6.51 1.78
CA VAL A 107 4.70 7.01 3.05
C VAL A 107 6.20 7.35 2.93
N LEU A 108 6.94 6.63 2.08
CA LEU A 108 8.40 6.74 2.01
C LEU A 108 8.94 7.67 0.92
N LEU A 109 8.20 7.87 -0.17
CA LEU A 109 8.65 8.65 -1.30
C LEU A 109 8.03 10.03 -1.31
N ASP A 110 8.91 11.02 -1.41
CA ASP A 110 8.56 12.43 -1.57
C ASP A 110 8.86 12.90 -3.00
N GLY A 111 8.18 13.96 -3.42
CA GLY A 111 8.40 14.64 -4.68
C GLY A 111 7.17 14.65 -5.60
N PRO A 112 7.27 15.41 -6.70
CA PRO A 112 6.14 15.63 -7.60
C PRO A 112 5.97 14.52 -8.64
N SER A 113 6.97 13.65 -8.85
CA SER A 113 6.95 12.63 -9.90
C SER A 113 5.88 11.57 -9.61
N PRO A 114 5.03 11.22 -10.60
CA PRO A 114 4.00 10.20 -10.39
C PRO A 114 4.62 8.82 -10.13
N ILE A 115 4.12 8.13 -9.12
CA ILE A 115 4.46 6.73 -8.82
C ILE A 115 3.16 5.93 -8.89
N VAL A 116 3.11 4.96 -9.80
CA VAL A 116 1.92 4.18 -10.09
C VAL A 116 2.19 2.71 -9.80
N VAL A 117 1.32 2.08 -9.03
CA VAL A 117 1.33 0.62 -8.83
C VAL A 117 0.18 0.00 -9.61
N THR A 118 0.45 -1.07 -10.34
CA THR A 118 -0.57 -1.78 -11.13
C THR A 118 -0.32 -3.29 -11.12
N GLY A 119 -1.29 -4.04 -11.64
CA GLY A 119 -1.25 -5.50 -11.73
C GLY A 119 -2.31 -6.05 -12.67
N ALA A 120 -2.59 -7.34 -12.57
CA ALA A 120 -3.63 -8.00 -13.35
C ALA A 120 -4.36 -9.03 -12.49
N MET A 121 -5.68 -9.10 -12.65
CA MET A 121 -6.52 -10.13 -12.03
C MET A 121 -6.59 -11.40 -12.89
N ARG A 122 -6.43 -11.28 -14.20
CA ARG A 122 -6.36 -12.39 -15.16
C ARG A 122 -4.95 -12.54 -15.69
N ASN A 123 -4.45 -13.77 -15.71
CA ASN A 123 -3.14 -14.05 -16.27
C ASN A 123 -3.17 -13.99 -17.81
N PRO A 124 -2.02 -13.77 -18.47
CA PRO A 124 -1.92 -13.63 -19.93
C PRO A 124 -2.47 -14.79 -20.76
N THR A 125 -2.60 -16.00 -20.19
CA THR A 125 -3.12 -17.19 -20.90
C THR A 125 -4.65 -17.28 -20.90
N GLN A 126 -5.34 -16.45 -20.11
CA GLN A 126 -6.80 -16.45 -20.03
C GLN A 126 -7.45 -15.64 -21.15
N ALA A 127 -8.73 -15.91 -21.40
CA ALA A 127 -9.54 -15.05 -22.25
C ALA A 127 -9.68 -13.65 -21.63
N SER A 128 -9.43 -12.62 -22.44
CA SER A 128 -9.48 -11.20 -22.05
C SER A 128 -8.62 -10.87 -20.81
N PRO A 129 -7.27 -10.98 -20.91
CA PRO A 129 -6.38 -10.57 -19.83
C PRO A 129 -6.46 -9.05 -19.64
N ASP A 130 -6.48 -8.59 -18.39
CA ASP A 130 -6.57 -7.17 -18.04
C ASP A 130 -5.19 -6.49 -17.91
N GLY A 131 -4.11 -7.28 -17.81
CA GLY A 131 -2.74 -6.78 -17.67
C GLY A 131 -2.30 -5.73 -18.69
N PRO A 132 -2.45 -5.98 -20.01
CA PRO A 132 -2.01 -5.01 -21.02
C PRO A 132 -2.73 -3.65 -20.91
N GLY A 133 -4.04 -3.66 -20.66
CA GLY A 133 -4.82 -2.44 -20.47
C GLY A 133 -4.41 -1.69 -19.21
N ASN A 134 -4.23 -2.40 -18.09
CA ASN A 134 -3.78 -1.82 -16.83
C ASN A 134 -2.38 -1.19 -16.93
N VAL A 135 -1.43 -1.85 -17.62
CA VAL A 135 -0.07 -1.31 -17.83
C VAL A 135 -0.10 -0.07 -18.72
N LEU A 136 -0.87 -0.08 -19.82
CA LEU A 136 -1.03 1.09 -20.67
C LEU A 136 -1.61 2.28 -19.90
N ALA A 137 -2.67 2.05 -19.13
CA ALA A 137 -3.27 3.07 -18.27
C ALA A 137 -2.28 3.59 -17.21
N ALA A 138 -1.52 2.69 -16.58
CA ALA A 138 -0.52 3.07 -15.58
C ALA A 138 0.61 3.92 -16.17
N VAL A 139 1.11 3.59 -17.37
CA VAL A 139 2.13 4.40 -18.06
C VAL A 139 1.57 5.76 -18.47
N LYS A 140 0.32 5.85 -18.95
CA LYS A 140 -0.35 7.13 -19.22
C LYS A 140 -0.44 8.01 -17.97
N VAL A 141 -0.75 7.42 -16.81
CA VAL A 141 -0.76 8.14 -15.52
C VAL A 141 0.65 8.54 -15.11
N ALA A 142 1.64 7.66 -15.24
CA ALA A 142 3.03 7.95 -14.88
C ALA A 142 3.65 9.08 -15.73
N ALA A 143 3.26 9.17 -17.01
CA ALA A 143 3.71 10.20 -17.94
C ALA A 143 2.91 11.52 -17.83
N SER A 144 1.80 11.55 -17.09
CA SER A 144 0.88 12.69 -17.10
C SER A 144 1.32 13.81 -16.15
N PRO A 145 1.41 15.06 -16.63
CA PRO A 145 1.58 16.22 -15.75
C PRO A 145 0.45 16.38 -14.72
N ASP A 146 -0.77 15.94 -15.05
CA ASP A 146 -1.92 16.03 -14.15
C ASP A 146 -1.79 15.07 -12.96
N ALA A 147 -1.01 13.99 -13.08
CA ALA A 147 -0.76 13.05 -11.99
C ALA A 147 0.32 13.52 -11.01
N ARG A 148 1.03 14.63 -11.31
CA ARG A 148 2.08 15.14 -10.43
C ARG A 148 1.53 15.56 -9.08
N GLY A 149 2.28 15.21 -8.03
CA GLY A 149 1.96 15.53 -6.64
C GLY A 149 0.76 14.78 -6.05
N LEU A 150 0.27 13.71 -6.69
CA LEU A 150 -0.78 12.86 -6.11
C LEU A 150 -0.27 11.88 -5.05
N GLY A 151 1.05 11.79 -4.85
CA GLY A 151 1.67 10.70 -4.11
C GLY A 151 1.71 9.41 -4.92
N CYS A 152 1.85 8.28 -4.24
CA CYS A 152 1.71 6.99 -4.90
C CYS A 152 0.23 6.70 -5.18
N VAL A 153 -0.07 6.24 -6.39
CA VAL A 153 -1.42 5.85 -6.82
C VAL A 153 -1.46 4.40 -7.28
N VAL A 154 -2.64 3.80 -7.24
CA VAL A 154 -2.94 2.50 -7.85
C VAL A 154 -3.79 2.72 -9.07
N VAL A 155 -3.40 2.14 -10.21
CA VAL A 155 -4.16 2.20 -11.45
C VAL A 155 -4.60 0.81 -11.85
N MET A 156 -5.91 0.58 -11.83
CA MET A 156 -6.55 -0.69 -12.16
C MET A 156 -7.88 -0.42 -12.83
N ASN A 157 -8.20 -1.13 -13.91
CA ASN A 157 -9.48 -1.01 -14.61
C ASN A 157 -9.83 0.46 -14.96
N ASP A 158 -8.84 1.17 -15.53
CA ASP A 158 -8.88 2.60 -15.90
C ASP A 158 -9.15 3.60 -14.77
N LEU A 159 -9.22 3.17 -13.51
CA LEU A 159 -9.42 4.05 -12.35
C LEU A 159 -8.10 4.36 -11.65
N VAL A 160 -7.95 5.61 -11.21
CA VAL A 160 -6.79 6.10 -10.45
C VAL A 160 -7.18 6.21 -8.98
N HIS A 161 -6.56 5.45 -8.10
CA HIS A 161 -6.85 5.44 -6.67
C HIS A 161 -5.66 5.96 -5.86
N ALA A 162 -5.91 6.77 -4.82
CA ALA A 162 -4.86 7.11 -3.85
C ALA A 162 -4.45 5.85 -3.08
N ALA A 163 -3.14 5.60 -2.96
CA ALA A 163 -2.62 4.44 -2.24
C ALA A 163 -3.16 4.32 -0.81
N ARG A 164 -3.31 5.45 -0.11
CA ARG A 164 -3.82 5.49 1.27
C ARG A 164 -5.30 5.06 1.43
N PHE A 165 -6.10 5.09 0.37
CA PHE A 165 -7.53 4.75 0.45
C PHE A 165 -7.90 3.45 -0.28
N VAL A 166 -7.07 3.01 -1.23
CA VAL A 166 -7.39 1.87 -2.08
C VAL A 166 -7.32 0.56 -1.31
N ARG A 167 -8.25 -0.36 -1.61
CA ARG A 167 -8.28 -1.71 -1.07
C ARG A 167 -8.67 -2.74 -2.13
N LYS A 168 -8.15 -3.96 -1.99
CA LYS A 168 -8.63 -5.13 -2.78
C LYS A 168 -9.88 -5.72 -2.12
N THR A 169 -11.05 -5.49 -2.70
CA THR A 169 -12.35 -5.85 -2.11
C THR A 169 -12.96 -7.17 -2.59
N HIS A 170 -12.34 -7.83 -3.57
CA HIS A 170 -12.85 -9.06 -4.17
C HIS A 170 -11.71 -9.97 -4.63
N THR A 171 -11.92 -11.29 -4.55
CA THR A 171 -10.89 -12.27 -4.88
C THR A 171 -10.61 -12.41 -6.38
N SER A 172 -11.63 -12.25 -7.22
CA SER A 172 -11.52 -12.44 -8.69
C SER A 172 -12.06 -11.32 -9.60
N SER A 173 -12.69 -10.28 -9.07
CA SER A 173 -13.32 -9.23 -9.90
C SER A 173 -12.26 -8.31 -10.49
N LEU A 174 -12.41 -7.90 -11.76
CA LEU A 174 -11.53 -6.90 -12.38
C LEU A 174 -11.68 -5.53 -11.70
N ALA A 175 -12.87 -5.22 -11.18
CA ALA A 175 -13.17 -3.99 -10.46
C ALA A 175 -12.85 -4.09 -8.95
N THR A 176 -11.93 -4.98 -8.54
CA THR A 176 -11.68 -5.26 -7.12
C THR A 176 -10.99 -4.13 -6.37
N PHE A 177 -10.27 -3.22 -7.02
CA PHE A 177 -9.63 -2.12 -6.32
C PHE A 177 -10.64 -0.99 -6.14
N GLN A 178 -10.96 -0.69 -4.88
CA GLN A 178 -11.96 0.29 -4.50
C GLN A 178 -11.38 1.20 -3.42
N SER A 179 -11.84 2.45 -3.34
CA SER A 179 -11.47 3.40 -2.29
C SER A 179 -12.71 3.75 -1.47
N PRO A 180 -13.08 2.95 -0.44
CA PRO A 180 -14.38 3.06 0.22
C PRO A 180 -14.67 4.44 0.83
N SER A 181 -13.65 5.15 1.29
CA SER A 181 -13.83 6.42 2.00
C SER A 181 -14.05 7.63 1.09
N CYS A 182 -13.54 7.62 -0.15
CA CYS A 182 -13.52 8.81 -1.01
C CYS A 182 -13.72 8.55 -2.50
N GLY A 183 -13.79 7.29 -2.94
CA GLY A 183 -13.77 6.93 -4.35
C GLY A 183 -12.40 7.12 -5.03
N PRO A 184 -12.30 6.83 -6.34
CA PRO A 184 -11.09 7.06 -7.12
C PRO A 184 -10.79 8.57 -7.26
N LEU A 185 -9.52 8.92 -7.37
CA LEU A 185 -9.06 10.28 -7.67
C LEU A 185 -9.45 10.75 -9.08
N GLY A 186 -9.67 9.80 -9.97
CA GLY A 186 -9.78 10.05 -11.40
C GLY A 186 -9.87 8.78 -12.22
N TRP A 187 -9.77 8.94 -13.54
CA TRP A 187 -9.79 7.85 -14.50
C TRP A 187 -8.97 8.16 -15.75
N VAL A 188 -8.62 7.12 -16.49
CA VAL A 188 -8.04 7.23 -17.83
C VAL A 188 -9.20 7.19 -18.84
N LYS A 189 -9.29 8.23 -19.69
CA LYS A 189 -10.23 8.29 -20.81
C LYS A 189 -9.43 8.41 -22.09
N GLU A 190 -9.44 7.34 -22.89
CA GLU A 190 -8.66 7.26 -24.14
C GLU A 190 -7.18 7.55 -23.85
N GLU A 191 -6.63 8.63 -24.41
CA GLU A 191 -5.24 9.06 -24.22
C GLU A 191 -5.05 10.05 -23.06
N ARG A 192 -6.10 10.36 -22.30
CA ARG A 192 -6.07 11.43 -21.29
C ARG A 192 -6.33 10.92 -19.89
N VAL A 193 -5.50 11.38 -18.95
CA VAL A 193 -5.73 11.20 -17.52
C VAL A 193 -6.65 12.32 -17.04
N ARG A 194 -7.67 11.98 -16.27
CA ARG A 194 -8.59 12.95 -15.65
C ARG A 194 -8.50 12.83 -14.14
N VAL A 195 -7.93 13.83 -13.49
CA VAL A 195 -7.88 13.94 -12.03
C VAL A 195 -8.98 14.89 -11.58
N VAL A 196 -9.93 14.39 -10.78
CA VAL A 196 -11.07 15.17 -10.28
C VAL A 196 -11.01 15.41 -8.77
N LEU A 197 -10.23 14.60 -8.06
CA LEU A 197 -9.96 14.76 -6.62
C LEU A 197 -8.45 14.75 -6.38
N ARG A 198 -7.98 15.68 -5.54
CA ARG A 198 -6.59 15.71 -5.06
C ARG A 198 -6.61 15.56 -3.54
N PRO A 199 -6.02 14.48 -2.99
CA PRO A 199 -5.97 14.30 -1.55
C PRO A 199 -5.01 15.30 -0.91
N ASN A 200 -5.18 15.53 0.39
CA ASN A 200 -4.22 16.28 1.19
C ASN A 200 -2.84 15.59 1.18
N HIS A 201 -1.80 16.38 1.43
CA HIS A 201 -0.44 15.86 1.50
C HIS A 201 -0.31 14.86 2.66
N LEU A 202 0.19 13.64 2.40
CA LEU A 202 0.50 12.70 3.48
C LEU A 202 1.81 13.14 4.13
N ALA A 203 1.86 13.10 5.45
CA ALA A 203 3.14 13.10 6.14
C ALA A 203 3.98 11.90 5.69
N ARG A 204 5.27 12.16 5.49
CA ARG A 204 6.24 11.17 5.00
C ARG A 204 7.22 10.81 6.10
N ILE A 205 7.71 9.57 6.05
CA ILE A 205 8.80 9.12 6.92
C ILE A 205 10.05 9.03 6.05
N SER A 206 11.11 9.72 6.46
CA SER A 206 12.34 9.79 5.67
C SER A 206 12.97 8.41 5.48
N LEU A 207 13.18 8.03 4.23
CA LEU A 207 13.88 6.81 3.82
C LEU A 207 15.29 6.67 4.43
N ASP A 208 15.95 7.80 4.72
CA ASP A 208 17.31 7.80 5.26
C ASP A 208 17.36 7.48 6.76
N LEU A 209 16.22 7.56 7.45
CA LEU A 209 16.11 7.19 8.87
C LEU A 209 15.88 5.69 9.05
N LEU A 210 15.48 4.96 8.00
CA LEU A 210 15.14 3.55 8.10
C LEU A 210 16.36 2.68 8.37
N LYS A 211 16.28 1.93 9.46
CA LYS A 211 17.21 0.86 9.83
C LYS A 211 16.59 -0.51 9.48
N ASP A 212 16.72 -1.48 10.39
CA ASP A 212 16.11 -2.79 10.25
C ASP A 212 14.58 -2.70 10.32
N VAL A 213 13.89 -3.37 9.40
CA VAL A 213 12.42 -3.42 9.38
C VAL A 213 11.94 -4.35 10.50
N PRO A 214 11.27 -3.83 11.55
CA PRO A 214 10.88 -4.64 12.68
C PRO A 214 9.62 -5.45 12.37
N ARG A 215 9.40 -6.51 13.15
CA ARG A 215 8.15 -7.28 13.07
C ARG A 215 7.03 -6.55 13.83
N VAL A 216 5.93 -6.29 13.14
CA VAL A 216 4.67 -5.80 13.71
C VAL A 216 3.56 -6.82 13.46
N ALA A 217 2.87 -7.24 14.51
CA ALA A 217 1.77 -8.19 14.42
C ALA A 217 0.49 -7.49 13.94
N LEU A 218 -0.37 -8.25 13.24
CA LEU A 218 -1.74 -7.86 12.93
C LEU A 218 -2.67 -8.96 13.44
N ILE A 219 -3.54 -8.61 14.40
CA ILE A 219 -4.48 -9.54 15.03
C ILE A 219 -5.89 -9.10 14.74
N THR A 220 -6.68 -9.95 14.10
CA THR A 220 -8.10 -9.70 13.85
C THR A 220 -8.96 -10.37 14.89
N CYS A 221 -9.77 -9.59 15.60
CA CYS A 221 -10.72 -10.11 16.58
C CYS A 221 -11.84 -10.90 15.89
N ALA A 222 -12.21 -12.03 16.49
CA ALA A 222 -13.31 -12.91 16.11
C ALA A 222 -14.20 -13.24 17.32
N ILE A 223 -15.44 -13.68 17.04
CA ILE A 223 -16.38 -14.06 18.08
C ILE A 223 -15.80 -15.17 18.94
N GLY A 224 -15.79 -14.97 20.26
CA GLY A 224 -15.24 -15.93 21.22
C GLY A 224 -13.73 -15.82 21.47
N ASP A 225 -13.05 -14.79 20.97
CA ASP A 225 -11.65 -14.55 21.32
C ASP A 225 -11.46 -14.29 22.83
N ASP A 226 -10.40 -14.89 23.39
CA ASP A 226 -10.09 -14.95 24.82
C ASP A 226 -8.71 -14.37 25.19
N GLY A 227 -8.08 -13.69 24.22
CA GLY A 227 -6.79 -13.02 24.40
C GLY A 227 -5.56 -13.94 24.41
N ARG A 228 -5.72 -15.26 24.25
CA ARG A 228 -4.57 -16.19 24.22
C ARG A 228 -3.52 -15.81 23.19
N THR A 229 -3.93 -15.36 22.00
CA THR A 229 -3.02 -14.89 20.96
C THR A 229 -2.26 -13.64 21.38
N LEU A 230 -2.89 -12.69 22.08
CA LEU A 230 -2.21 -11.48 22.55
C LEU A 230 -1.12 -11.80 23.58
N ARG A 231 -1.39 -12.76 24.48
CA ARG A 231 -0.42 -13.19 25.51
C ARG A 231 0.84 -13.81 24.92
N THR A 232 0.79 -14.42 23.73
CA THR A 232 1.99 -14.96 23.07
C THR A 232 2.83 -13.88 22.39
N LEU A 233 2.23 -12.75 21.99
CA LEU A 233 2.95 -11.69 21.26
C LEU A 233 4.06 -11.04 22.09
N ALA A 234 3.83 -10.85 23.39
CA ALA A 234 4.80 -10.25 24.31
C ALA A 234 6.17 -10.98 24.28
N ALA A 235 6.15 -12.31 24.14
CA ALA A 235 7.37 -13.13 24.10
C ALA A 235 7.88 -13.43 22.68
N SER A 236 7.18 -12.99 21.63
CA SER A 236 7.43 -13.41 20.24
C SER A 236 8.36 -12.47 19.45
N GLY A 237 8.94 -11.46 20.09
CA GLY A 237 9.89 -10.52 19.46
C GLY A 237 9.27 -9.47 18.56
N TYR A 238 7.95 -9.28 18.62
CA TYR A 238 7.27 -8.17 17.94
C TYR A 238 7.61 -6.84 18.61
N ARG A 239 7.79 -5.80 17.79
CA ARG A 239 8.11 -4.43 18.26
C ARG A 239 6.87 -3.53 18.31
N GLY A 240 5.73 -4.02 17.84
CA GLY A 240 4.44 -3.35 17.84
C GLY A 240 3.34 -4.30 17.40
N THR A 241 2.09 -3.93 17.64
CA THR A 241 0.92 -4.73 17.25
C THR A 241 -0.20 -3.82 16.75
N VAL A 242 -0.91 -4.27 15.72
CA VAL A 242 -2.19 -3.72 15.28
C VAL A 242 -3.30 -4.72 15.60
N ILE A 243 -4.37 -4.24 16.24
CA ILE A 243 -5.56 -5.02 16.57
C ILE A 243 -6.71 -4.55 15.70
N GLU A 244 -7.26 -5.43 14.87
CA GLU A 244 -8.52 -5.25 14.16
C GLU A 244 -9.69 -5.65 15.08
N GLY A 245 -10.19 -4.67 15.82
CA GLY A 245 -11.35 -4.80 16.69
C GLY A 245 -12.68 -4.82 15.94
N PHE A 246 -13.77 -5.05 16.68
CA PHE A 246 -15.13 -5.00 16.16
C PHE A 246 -15.63 -3.57 15.98
N GLY A 247 -16.50 -3.37 14.98
CA GLY A 247 -17.36 -2.18 14.89
C GLY A 247 -16.60 -0.87 14.99
N ALA A 248 -16.91 -0.07 16.00
CA ALA A 248 -16.31 1.24 16.24
C ALA A 248 -14.93 1.19 16.92
N GLY A 249 -14.36 0.00 17.14
CA GLY A 249 -13.07 -0.18 17.80
C GLY A 249 -13.22 -0.88 19.15
N HIS A 250 -13.63 -2.15 19.16
CA HIS A 250 -13.83 -2.89 20.40
C HIS A 250 -13.12 -4.24 20.39
N VAL A 251 -12.74 -4.70 21.57
CA VAL A 251 -12.30 -6.08 21.82
C VAL A 251 -13.24 -6.72 22.85
N PRO A 252 -13.33 -8.06 22.92
CA PRO A 252 -13.97 -8.72 24.05
C PRO A 252 -13.37 -8.22 25.37
N GLY A 253 -14.19 -7.85 26.35
CA GLY A 253 -13.69 -7.26 27.60
C GLY A 253 -12.67 -8.13 28.35
N VAL A 254 -12.75 -9.46 28.18
CA VAL A 254 -11.76 -10.42 28.71
C VAL A 254 -10.34 -10.22 28.15
N MET A 255 -10.20 -9.58 26.98
CA MET A 255 -8.92 -9.27 26.35
C MET A 255 -8.33 -7.94 26.83
N ALA A 256 -9.11 -7.05 27.45
CA ALA A 256 -8.64 -5.72 27.83
C ALA A 256 -7.38 -5.75 28.74
N PRO A 257 -7.26 -6.65 29.73
CA PRO A 257 -6.03 -6.78 30.52
C PRO A 257 -4.82 -7.21 29.68
N ASP A 258 -5.01 -8.10 28.69
CA ASP A 258 -3.93 -8.52 27.81
C ASP A 258 -3.46 -7.39 26.90
N VAL A 259 -4.40 -6.56 26.43
CA VAL A 259 -4.08 -5.36 25.64
C VAL A 259 -3.27 -4.38 26.48
N GLU A 260 -3.69 -4.10 27.71
CA GLU A 260 -2.95 -3.22 28.64
C GLU A 260 -1.53 -3.73 28.91
N ASN A 261 -1.39 -5.04 29.13
CA ASN A 261 -0.07 -5.67 29.29
C ASN A 261 0.82 -5.51 28.05
N LEU A 262 0.24 -5.55 26.83
CA LEU A 262 0.98 -5.29 25.59
C LEU A 262 1.35 -3.81 25.46
N VAL A 263 0.45 -2.88 25.82
CA VAL A 263 0.73 -1.44 25.81
C VAL A 263 1.93 -1.12 26.72
N ALA A 264 2.10 -1.80 27.84
CA ALA A 264 3.28 -1.59 28.69
C ALA A 264 4.61 -1.93 27.96
N GLN A 265 4.58 -2.76 26.92
CA GLN A 265 5.78 -3.33 26.27
C GLN A 265 6.04 -2.78 24.87
N MET A 266 4.99 -2.47 24.11
CA MET A 266 5.10 -2.03 22.71
C MET A 266 3.94 -1.11 22.31
N PRO A 267 4.07 -0.32 21.22
CA PRO A 267 2.93 0.36 20.63
C PRO A 267 1.84 -0.63 20.20
N VAL A 268 0.61 -0.36 20.62
CA VAL A 268 -0.58 -1.11 20.22
C VAL A 268 -1.52 -0.16 19.51
N VAL A 269 -1.83 -0.45 18.25
CA VAL A 269 -2.75 0.35 17.43
C VAL A 269 -4.09 -0.38 17.33
N LEU A 270 -5.19 0.32 17.59
CA LEU A 270 -6.55 -0.19 17.40
C LEU A 270 -7.09 0.28 16.05
N CYS A 271 -7.54 -0.67 15.25
CA CYS A 271 -8.25 -0.44 13.98
C CYS A 271 -9.58 -1.20 14.02
N SER A 272 -10.46 -0.89 13.07
CA SER A 272 -11.68 -1.67 12.90
C SER A 272 -11.55 -2.70 11.78
N ARG A 273 -12.02 -3.92 12.04
CA ARG A 273 -12.13 -4.99 11.05
C ARG A 273 -13.22 -4.73 9.97
N THR A 274 -14.04 -3.69 10.12
CA THR A 274 -14.98 -3.27 9.06
C THR A 274 -14.23 -2.88 7.79
N GLY A 275 -13.01 -2.37 7.95
CA GLY A 275 -12.15 -1.89 6.87
C GLY A 275 -12.67 -0.62 6.17
N ALA A 276 -13.62 0.08 6.78
CA ALA A 276 -14.08 1.40 6.35
C ALA A 276 -14.58 2.19 7.57
N GLY A 277 -14.43 3.51 7.51
CA GLY A 277 -14.72 4.43 8.62
C GLY A 277 -13.57 4.55 9.61
N GLU A 278 -13.80 5.34 10.64
CA GLU A 278 -12.81 5.63 11.69
C GLU A 278 -13.15 4.87 12.98
N VAL A 279 -12.12 4.52 13.75
CA VAL A 279 -12.30 4.12 15.15
C VAL A 279 -12.87 5.32 15.91
N LEU A 280 -13.89 5.09 16.74
CA LEU A 280 -14.46 6.14 17.58
C LEU A 280 -13.55 6.37 18.80
N ASP A 281 -13.73 7.51 19.48
CA ASP A 281 -12.84 7.89 20.59
C ASP A 281 -13.53 8.04 21.95
N ASN A 282 -14.86 8.21 21.99
CA ASN A 282 -15.56 8.64 23.22
C ASN A 282 -17.05 8.24 23.28
N THR A 283 -17.45 7.12 22.67
CA THR A 283 -18.88 6.75 22.54
C THR A 283 -19.34 5.72 23.56
N TYR A 284 -18.56 4.67 23.79
CA TYR A 284 -18.91 3.53 24.61
C TYR A 284 -17.98 3.40 25.82
N GLY A 285 -18.54 3.17 27.01
CA GLY A 285 -17.80 3.10 28.29
C GLY A 285 -17.72 1.72 28.94
N PHE A 286 -17.85 0.63 28.18
CA PHE A 286 -17.72 -0.73 28.72
C PHE A 286 -16.27 -1.24 28.61
N VAL A 287 -15.90 -2.26 29.41
CA VAL A 287 -14.55 -2.84 29.35
C VAL A 287 -14.27 -3.46 27.97
N GLY A 288 -13.18 -3.05 27.33
CA GLY A 288 -12.83 -3.43 25.96
C GLY A 288 -13.46 -2.55 24.87
N SER A 289 -14.18 -1.49 25.23
CA SER A 289 -14.60 -0.46 24.28
C SER A 289 -13.42 0.41 23.82
N GLU A 290 -13.64 1.23 22.80
CA GLU A 290 -12.64 2.19 22.32
C GLU A 290 -12.24 3.17 23.41
N THR A 291 -13.19 3.72 24.17
CA THR A 291 -12.90 4.67 25.26
C THR A 291 -12.05 4.00 26.36
N ASP A 292 -12.38 2.76 26.75
CA ASP A 292 -11.60 1.99 27.73
C ASP A 292 -10.18 1.70 27.21
N LEU A 293 -10.04 1.20 25.98
CA LEU A 293 -8.75 0.85 25.38
C LEU A 293 -7.86 2.08 25.18
N LEU A 294 -8.40 3.20 24.70
CA LEU A 294 -7.66 4.45 24.56
C LEU A 294 -7.18 4.96 25.92
N SER A 295 -8.00 4.85 26.97
CA SER A 295 -7.59 5.22 28.33
C SER A 295 -6.45 4.33 28.88
N ARG A 296 -6.32 3.10 28.37
CA ARG A 296 -5.22 2.16 28.68
C ARG A 296 -3.95 2.41 27.84
N GLY A 297 -3.92 3.45 27.00
CA GLY A 297 -2.77 3.83 26.18
C GLY A 297 -2.67 3.12 24.83
N VAL A 298 -3.76 2.49 24.37
CA VAL A 298 -3.88 2.05 22.97
C VAL A 298 -3.95 3.27 22.06
N ILE A 299 -3.33 3.18 20.89
CA ILE A 299 -3.29 4.25 19.90
C ILE A 299 -4.42 4.04 18.90
N SER A 300 -5.27 5.05 18.68
CA SER A 300 -6.28 4.98 17.62
C SER A 300 -5.61 4.91 16.25
N GLY A 301 -6.07 4.00 15.38
CA GLY A 301 -5.70 3.94 13.97
C GLY A 301 -6.41 5.00 13.11
N GLY A 302 -7.38 5.74 13.68
CA GLY A 302 -8.14 6.75 12.96
C GLY A 302 -8.82 6.16 11.73
N SER A 303 -8.57 6.78 10.57
CA SER A 303 -9.11 6.38 9.25
C SER A 303 -8.28 5.31 8.52
N LEU A 304 -7.11 4.94 9.03
CA LEU A 304 -6.31 3.87 8.43
C LEU A 304 -6.93 2.51 8.73
N ASP A 305 -7.09 1.71 7.68
CA ASP A 305 -7.33 0.28 7.86
C ASP A 305 -6.11 -0.40 8.49
N ALA A 306 -6.30 -1.60 9.04
CA ALA A 306 -5.26 -2.23 9.84
C ALA A 306 -4.02 -2.68 9.06
N ARG A 307 -4.16 -2.98 7.75
CA ARG A 307 -3.01 -3.34 6.91
C ARG A 307 -2.13 -2.11 6.73
N LYS A 308 -2.75 -0.97 6.42
CA LYS A 308 -2.04 0.31 6.30
C LYS A 308 -1.49 0.80 7.65
N SER A 309 -2.24 0.65 8.74
CA SER A 309 -1.74 0.93 10.09
C SER A 309 -0.52 0.08 10.44
N ARG A 310 -0.51 -1.20 10.06
CA ARG A 310 0.65 -2.08 10.25
C ARG A 310 1.85 -1.60 9.45
N VAL A 311 1.65 -1.19 8.19
CA VAL A 311 2.71 -0.60 7.35
C VAL A 311 3.26 0.67 8.01
N ALA A 312 2.40 1.64 8.33
CA ALA A 312 2.82 2.92 8.91
C ALA A 312 3.55 2.73 10.24
N LEU A 313 3.05 1.87 11.13
CA LEU A 313 3.70 1.57 12.40
C LEU A 313 5.06 0.88 12.20
N THR A 314 5.14 -0.06 11.25
CA THR A 314 6.41 -0.75 10.94
C THR A 314 7.47 0.23 10.45
N VAL A 315 7.09 1.11 9.51
CA VAL A 315 7.99 2.13 8.96
C VAL A 315 8.40 3.14 10.04
N ALA A 316 7.46 3.58 10.88
CA ALA A 316 7.76 4.49 11.98
C ALA A 316 8.72 3.89 13.01
N LEU A 317 8.54 2.60 13.35
CA LEU A 317 9.46 1.88 14.22
C LEU A 317 10.84 1.67 13.58
N ALA A 318 10.90 1.41 12.27
CA ALA A 318 12.16 1.27 11.54
C ALA A 318 12.95 2.59 11.46
N ALA A 319 12.24 3.73 11.44
CA ALA A 319 12.82 5.07 11.42
C ALA A 319 13.22 5.60 12.81
N SER A 320 12.87 4.90 13.89
CA SER A 320 12.95 5.44 15.25
C SER A 320 13.79 4.56 16.18
N VAL A 321 14.61 5.22 17.01
CA VAL A 321 15.33 4.53 18.09
C VAL A 321 14.44 4.34 19.32
N HIS A 322 13.66 5.37 19.66
CA HIS A 322 12.79 5.40 20.83
C HIS A 322 11.34 5.13 20.45
N ARG A 323 10.61 4.50 21.37
CA ARG A 323 9.22 4.11 21.20
C ARG A 323 8.31 5.32 20.99
N GLU A 324 8.52 6.37 21.76
CA GLU A 324 7.70 7.58 21.76
C GLU A 324 7.80 8.28 20.40
N HIS A 325 9.01 8.39 19.84
CA HIS A 325 9.21 8.96 18.52
C HIS A 325 8.54 8.14 17.41
N ALA A 326 8.57 6.81 17.51
CA ALA A 326 7.84 5.95 16.57
C ALA A 326 6.32 6.19 16.63
N ILE A 327 5.79 6.39 17.84
CA ILE A 327 4.36 6.70 18.03
C ILE A 327 4.02 8.06 17.43
N GLU A 328 4.84 9.08 17.66
CA GLU A 328 4.67 10.42 17.06
C GLU A 328 4.69 10.37 15.54
N GLN A 329 5.66 9.67 14.95
CA GLN A 329 5.75 9.48 13.49
C GLN A 329 4.51 8.75 12.94
N PHE A 330 4.07 7.68 13.61
CA PHE A 330 2.84 6.96 13.23
C PHE A 330 1.62 7.88 13.28
N VAL A 331 1.44 8.61 14.39
CA VAL A 331 0.33 9.56 14.58
C VAL A 331 0.35 10.66 13.52
N HIS A 332 1.53 11.19 13.19
CA HIS A 332 1.66 12.21 12.16
C HIS A 332 1.24 11.69 10.78
N VAL A 333 1.64 10.46 10.41
CA VAL A 333 1.16 9.80 9.19
C VAL A 333 -0.35 9.61 9.23
N ARG A 334 -0.88 9.01 10.30
CA ARG A 334 -2.31 8.75 10.49
C ARG A 334 -3.15 10.02 10.33
N ASP A 335 -2.78 11.11 10.99
CA ASP A 335 -3.56 12.35 11.01
C ASP A 335 -3.51 13.09 9.67
N SER A 336 -2.50 12.83 8.84
CA SER A 336 -2.37 13.40 7.49
C SER A 336 -3.13 12.63 6.40
N VAL A 337 -3.78 11.51 6.75
CA VAL A 337 -4.49 10.67 5.78
C VAL A 337 -5.70 11.38 5.20
N VAL A 338 -6.44 12.11 6.05
CA VAL A 338 -7.67 12.85 5.73
C VAL A 338 -7.41 14.35 5.57
#